data_AF-A0A9X3BR11-F1
#
_entry.id   AF-A0A9X3BR11-F1
#
_cell.length_a   1.000
_cell.length_b   1.000
_cell.length_c   1.000
_cell.angle_alpha   90.00
_cell.angle_beta   90.00
_cell.angle_gamma   90.00
#
_symmetry.space_group_name_H-M   'P 1'
#
loop_
_entity.id
_entity.type
_entity.pdbx_description
1 polymer ?
#
loop_
_entity_poly.entity_id
_entity_poly.type
_entity_poly.pdbx_seq_one_letter_code
_entity_poly.pdbx_strand_id
1 'polypeptide(L)'
;MVTSFVRYGYVPVMLFGVNGAAIALAHAPWAEVWMAALILIAVGLSFAAERTLPYSAEWNEPIGDGGRDFAHAFINETSLLLTVLVVPLLAMLNPFSSWWPSSLPFVLQVLIAIVVTDVGVTAVHVASHRVGWLWRFHAVHHSVKRFYGFNGLMKHPLHGALELAAGILPLLILGLPKAIAE
;
A
#
# COMPACT_ATOMS: atom_id res chain seq x y z
N MET A 1 18.69 -22.93 7.88
CA MET A 1 19.05 -22.29 6.59
C MET A 1 17.88 -21.50 6.02
N VAL A 2 16.72 -22.12 5.75
CA VAL A 2 15.52 -21.45 5.20
C VAL A 2 15.02 -20.29 6.09
N THR A 3 14.94 -20.48 7.41
CA THR A 3 14.51 -19.43 8.36
C THR A 3 15.44 -18.21 8.38
N SER A 4 16.75 -18.42 8.19
CA SER A 4 17.73 -17.34 8.07
C SER A 4 17.54 -16.54 6.78
N PHE A 5 17.27 -17.22 5.66
CA PHE A 5 16.92 -16.55 4.40
C PHE A 5 15.66 -15.71 4.52
N VAL A 6 14.60 -16.23 5.15
CA VAL A 6 13.38 -15.44 5.37
C VAL A 6 13.65 -14.24 6.28
N ARG A 7 14.32 -14.46 7.42
CA ARG A 7 14.59 -13.41 8.42
C ARG A 7 15.35 -12.22 7.85
N TYR A 8 16.38 -12.46 7.05
CA TYR A 8 17.27 -11.40 6.55
C TYR A 8 16.99 -11.01 5.10
N GLY A 9 16.37 -11.90 4.31
CA GLY A 9 16.13 -11.69 2.89
C GLY A 9 14.76 -11.07 2.59
N TYR A 10 13.73 -11.30 3.41
CA TYR A 10 12.38 -10.82 3.13
C TYR A 10 12.32 -9.30 2.93
N VAL A 11 12.84 -8.52 3.88
CA VAL A 11 12.77 -7.05 3.81
C VAL A 11 13.55 -6.49 2.60
N PRO A 12 14.82 -6.84 2.35
CA PRO A 12 15.52 -6.37 1.14
C PRO A 12 14.86 -6.78 -0.17
N VAL A 13 14.31 -8.00 -0.26
CA VAL A 13 13.60 -8.48 -1.45
C VAL A 13 12.35 -7.65 -1.71
N MET A 14 11.55 -7.39 -0.68
CA MET A 14 10.34 -6.58 -0.83
C MET A 14 10.70 -5.11 -1.12
N LEU A 15 11.61 -4.53 -0.35
CA LEU A 15 11.94 -3.11 -0.43
C LEU A 15 12.71 -2.74 -1.70
N PHE A 16 13.74 -3.51 -2.07
CA PHE A 16 14.59 -3.19 -3.22
C PHE A 16 14.28 -4.05 -4.43
N GLY A 17 13.98 -5.34 -4.23
CA GLY A 17 13.68 -6.26 -5.33
C GLY A 17 12.36 -5.95 -6.00
N VAL A 18 11.25 -6.07 -5.27
CA VAL A 18 9.89 -5.87 -5.82
C VAL A 18 9.68 -4.42 -6.26
N ASN A 19 9.97 -3.43 -5.40
CA ASN A 19 9.81 -2.02 -5.78
C ASN A 19 10.81 -1.60 -6.88
N GLY A 20 12.05 -2.10 -6.86
CA GLY A 20 13.01 -1.82 -7.92
C GLY A 20 12.59 -2.40 -9.26
N ALA A 21 12.03 -3.61 -9.27
CA ALA A 21 11.44 -4.22 -10.46
C ALA A 21 10.22 -3.42 -10.95
N ALA A 22 9.35 -2.96 -10.05
CA ALA A 22 8.22 -2.11 -10.41
C ALA A 22 8.70 -0.82 -11.12
N ILE A 23 9.66 -0.10 -10.53
CA ILE A 23 10.25 1.11 -11.13
C ILE A 23 10.89 0.82 -12.49
N ALA A 24 11.62 -0.29 -12.62
CA ALA A 24 12.27 -0.67 -13.89
C ALA A 24 11.26 -1.05 -14.99
N LEU A 25 10.10 -1.61 -14.61
CA LEU A 25 9.06 -2.07 -15.52
C LEU A 25 7.96 -1.05 -15.77
N ALA A 26 7.96 0.09 -15.06
CA ALA A 26 6.92 1.12 -15.13
C ALA A 26 6.67 1.67 -16.56
N HIS A 27 7.68 1.63 -17.42
CA HIS A 27 7.56 2.06 -18.83
C HIS A 27 7.74 0.92 -19.84
N ALA A 28 7.76 -0.34 -19.38
CA ALA A 28 7.84 -1.48 -20.26
C ALA A 28 6.50 -1.70 -20.98
N PRO A 29 6.49 -2.33 -22.18
CA PRO A 29 5.25 -2.84 -22.75
C PRO A 29 4.55 -3.74 -21.73
N TRP A 30 3.24 -3.53 -21.55
CA TRP A 30 2.38 -4.31 -20.66
C TRP A 30 2.75 -4.11 -19.19
N ALA A 31 3.22 -2.90 -18.83
CA ALA A 31 3.57 -2.52 -17.47
C ALA A 31 2.46 -2.89 -16.47
N GLU A 32 1.18 -2.70 -16.80
CA GLU A 32 0.06 -3.02 -15.91
C GLU A 32 0.01 -4.52 -15.55
N VAL A 33 0.29 -5.39 -16.54
CA VAL A 33 0.35 -6.84 -16.33
C VAL A 33 1.55 -7.22 -15.47
N TRP A 34 2.70 -6.58 -15.69
CA TRP A 34 3.88 -6.77 -14.85
C TRP A 34 3.66 -6.30 -13.41
N MET A 35 2.99 -5.17 -13.21
CA MET A 35 2.63 -4.68 -11.87
C MET A 35 1.70 -5.65 -11.16
N ALA A 36 0.66 -6.15 -11.85
CA ALA A 36 -0.22 -7.18 -11.30
C ALA A 36 0.55 -8.45 -10.91
N ALA A 37 1.46 -8.91 -11.77
CA ALA A 37 2.31 -10.07 -11.48
C ALA A 37 3.23 -9.83 -10.27
N LEU A 38 3.88 -8.67 -10.18
CA LEU A 38 4.73 -8.30 -9.04
C LEU A 38 3.94 -8.24 -7.73
N ILE A 39 2.72 -7.69 -7.74
CA ILE A 39 1.84 -7.67 -6.57
C ILE A 39 1.50 -9.10 -6.15
N LEU A 40 1.10 -9.97 -7.09
CA LEU A 40 0.79 -11.37 -6.77
C LEU A 40 2.01 -12.12 -6.21
N ILE A 41 3.19 -11.88 -6.77
CA ILE A 41 4.45 -12.44 -6.25
C ILE A 41 4.73 -11.92 -4.84
N ALA A 42 4.61 -10.62 -4.61
CA ALA A 42 4.84 -9.99 -3.31
C ALA A 42 3.89 -10.55 -2.23
N VAL A 43 2.61 -10.69 -2.58
CA VAL A 43 1.59 -11.32 -1.72
C VAL A 43 1.95 -12.77 -1.43
N GLY A 44 2.30 -13.56 -2.44
CA GLY A 44 2.75 -14.95 -2.28
C GLY A 44 3.99 -15.09 -1.39
N LEU A 45 4.99 -14.23 -1.59
CA LEU A 45 6.19 -14.18 -0.75
C LEU A 45 5.87 -13.81 0.70
N SER A 46 4.91 -12.91 0.91
CA SER A 46 4.46 -12.51 2.26
C SER A 46 3.83 -13.69 3.00
N PHE A 47 2.92 -14.42 2.36
CA PHE A 47 2.32 -15.63 2.94
C PHE A 47 3.34 -16.75 3.15
N ALA A 48 4.27 -16.95 2.21
CA ALA A 48 5.32 -17.95 2.36
C ALA A 48 6.25 -17.61 3.53
N ALA A 49 6.63 -16.34 3.68
CA ALA A 49 7.46 -15.85 4.79
C ALA A 49 6.74 -16.06 6.13
N GLU A 50 5.46 -15.70 6.22
CA GLU A 50 4.64 -15.87 7.42
C GLU A 50 4.50 -17.34 7.82
N ARG A 51 4.29 -18.24 6.85
CA ARG A 51 4.21 -19.69 7.12
C ARG A 51 5.54 -20.28 7.56
N THR A 52 6.65 -19.76 7.05
CA THR A 52 7.99 -20.30 7.31
C THR A 52 8.58 -19.80 8.63
N LEU A 53 8.33 -18.53 8.98
CA LEU A 53 8.87 -17.89 10.18
C LEU A 53 7.79 -17.01 10.84
N PRO A 54 6.71 -17.61 11.37
CA PRO A 54 5.70 -16.86 12.10
C PRO A 54 6.28 -16.35 13.42
N TYR A 55 5.80 -15.20 13.91
CA TYR A 55 6.13 -14.73 15.25
C TYR A 55 5.51 -15.64 16.33
N SER A 56 4.25 -16.04 16.14
CA SER A 56 3.59 -17.09 16.92
C SER A 56 3.04 -18.17 15.99
N ALA A 57 3.37 -19.43 16.25
CA ALA A 57 2.92 -20.56 15.44
C ALA A 57 1.39 -20.68 15.38
N GLU A 58 0.70 -20.33 16.46
CA GLU A 58 -0.76 -20.37 16.58
C GLU A 58 -1.47 -19.44 15.58
N TRP A 59 -0.80 -18.38 15.11
CA TRP A 59 -1.42 -17.45 14.15
C TRP A 59 -1.65 -18.07 12.77
N ASN A 60 -0.98 -19.17 12.44
CA ASN A 60 -1.23 -19.93 11.22
C ASN A 60 -2.48 -20.80 11.30
N GLU A 61 -3.05 -21.01 12.49
CA GLU A 61 -4.28 -21.78 12.68
C GLU A 61 -5.51 -20.87 12.55
N PRO A 62 -6.43 -21.14 11.60
CA PRO A 62 -7.63 -20.33 11.44
C PRO A 62 -8.58 -20.46 12.64
N ILE A 63 -9.14 -19.33 13.08
CA ILE A 63 -10.09 -19.27 14.20
C ILE A 63 -11.53 -18.91 13.76
N GLY A 64 -11.86 -19.18 12.48
CA GLY A 64 -13.15 -18.84 11.89
C GLY A 64 -13.29 -17.38 11.43
N ASP A 65 -12.18 -16.66 11.28
CA ASP A 65 -12.13 -15.24 10.89
C ASP A 65 -12.04 -14.99 9.38
N GLY A 66 -11.73 -16.02 8.58
CA GLY A 66 -11.42 -15.88 7.15
C GLY A 66 -12.52 -15.21 6.30
N GLY A 67 -13.80 -15.52 6.56
CA GLY A 67 -14.90 -14.93 5.78
C GLY A 67 -15.06 -13.42 6.01
N ARG A 68 -14.92 -12.97 7.26
CA ARG A 68 -14.91 -11.55 7.63
C ARG A 68 -13.73 -10.84 6.96
N ASP A 69 -12.55 -11.43 7.07
CA ASP A 69 -11.31 -10.81 6.56
C ASP A 69 -11.32 -10.72 5.04
N PHE A 70 -11.85 -11.74 4.36
CA PHE A 70 -12.08 -11.70 2.91
C PHE A 70 -13.06 -10.59 2.52
N ALA A 71 -14.17 -10.42 3.24
CA ALA A 71 -15.13 -9.36 2.93
C ALA A 71 -14.51 -7.96 3.08
N HIS A 72 -13.74 -7.72 4.14
CA HIS A 72 -13.00 -6.47 4.32
C HIS A 72 -11.96 -6.28 3.20
N ALA A 73 -11.19 -7.31 2.87
CA ALA A 73 -10.20 -7.24 1.79
C ALA A 73 -10.86 -6.91 0.45
N PHE A 74 -11.94 -7.60 0.10
CA PHE A 74 -12.68 -7.36 -1.14
C PHE A 74 -13.20 -5.92 -1.23
N ILE A 75 -13.85 -5.42 -0.18
CA ILE A 75 -14.40 -4.05 -0.14
C ILE A 75 -13.27 -3.02 -0.20
N ASN A 76 -12.22 -3.19 0.61
CA ASN A 76 -11.13 -2.22 0.70
C ASN A 76 -10.30 -2.19 -0.57
N GLU A 77 -9.95 -3.34 -1.14
CA GLU A 77 -9.18 -3.40 -2.40
C GLU A 77 -10.00 -2.88 -3.58
N THR A 78 -11.29 -3.21 -3.68
CA THR A 78 -12.14 -2.65 -4.74
C THR A 78 -12.24 -1.12 -4.60
N SER A 79 -12.42 -0.60 -3.38
CA SER A 79 -12.47 0.84 -3.13
C SER A 79 -11.15 1.53 -3.43
N LEU A 80 -10.03 0.89 -3.07
CA LEU A 80 -8.68 1.37 -3.35
C LEU A 80 -8.43 1.42 -4.86
N LEU A 81 -8.69 0.33 -5.58
CA LEU A 81 -8.54 0.24 -7.03
C LEU A 81 -9.37 1.31 -7.74
N LEU A 82 -10.65 1.47 -7.38
CA LEU A 82 -11.49 2.53 -7.95
C LEU A 82 -10.91 3.92 -7.72
N THR A 83 -10.35 4.17 -6.54
CA THR A 83 -9.81 5.50 -6.22
C THR A 83 -8.46 5.73 -6.90
N VAL A 84 -7.58 4.73 -6.93
CA VAL A 84 -6.28 4.81 -7.62
C VAL A 84 -6.46 5.04 -9.12
N LEU A 85 -7.45 4.40 -9.77
CA LEU A 85 -7.76 4.64 -11.18
C LEU A 85 -8.18 6.09 -11.49
N VAL A 86 -8.69 6.82 -10.48
CA VAL A 86 -9.06 8.23 -10.63
C VAL A 86 -7.84 9.15 -10.49
N VAL A 87 -6.76 8.74 -9.81
CA VAL A 87 -5.60 9.60 -9.55
C VAL A 87 -4.88 10.03 -10.84
N PRO A 88 -4.57 9.15 -11.81
CA PRO A 88 -3.99 9.57 -13.09
C PRO A 88 -4.90 10.54 -13.87
N LEU A 89 -6.23 10.36 -13.78
CA LEU A 89 -7.19 11.26 -14.42
C LEU A 89 -7.17 12.66 -13.78
N LEU A 90 -7.14 12.73 -12.44
CA LEU A 90 -6.99 13.99 -11.72
C LEU A 90 -5.65 14.67 -12.01
N ALA A 91 -4.57 13.88 -12.11
CA ALA A 91 -3.24 14.36 -12.50
C ALA A 91 -3.23 14.98 -13.91
N MET A 92 -3.95 14.39 -14.86
CA MET A 92 -4.07 14.94 -16.23
C MET A 92 -4.80 16.28 -16.29
N LEU A 93 -5.77 16.50 -15.41
CA LEU A 93 -6.58 17.73 -15.37
C LEU A 93 -5.99 18.81 -14.47
N ASN A 94 -4.83 18.53 -13.86
CA ASN A 94 -4.28 19.33 -12.78
C ASN A 94 -3.63 20.63 -13.28
N PRO A 95 -4.13 21.82 -12.87
CA PRO A 95 -3.55 23.09 -13.29
C PRO A 95 -2.24 23.44 -12.56
N PHE A 96 -1.87 22.71 -11.49
CA PHE A 96 -0.72 22.99 -10.63
C PHE A 96 0.58 22.30 -11.07
N SER A 97 0.69 21.89 -12.34
CA SER A 97 1.83 21.11 -12.87
C SER A 97 3.21 21.78 -12.73
N SER A 98 3.27 23.08 -12.42
CA SER A 98 4.52 23.84 -12.30
C SER A 98 5.26 23.67 -10.98
N TRP A 99 4.63 23.08 -9.95
CA TRP A 99 5.26 22.90 -8.63
C TRP A 99 5.96 21.55 -8.47
N TRP A 100 5.74 20.63 -9.40
CA TRP A 100 6.36 19.31 -9.37
C TRP A 100 7.81 19.41 -9.85
N PRO A 101 8.78 18.74 -9.19
CA PRO A 101 10.18 18.77 -9.59
C PRO A 101 10.45 17.86 -10.81
N SER A 102 9.83 18.17 -11.94
CA SER A 102 9.85 17.38 -13.18
C SER A 102 11.25 17.23 -13.80
N SER A 103 12.22 18.05 -13.41
CA SER A 103 13.61 17.94 -13.86
C SER A 103 14.41 16.84 -13.17
N LEU A 104 13.89 16.26 -12.09
CA LEU A 104 14.55 15.14 -11.40
C LEU A 104 14.44 13.85 -12.22
N PRO A 105 15.41 12.92 -12.12
CA PRO A 105 15.27 11.57 -12.64
C PRO A 105 13.98 10.89 -12.15
N PHE A 106 13.36 10.06 -13.00
CA PHE A 106 12.12 9.34 -12.71
C PHE A 106 12.13 8.65 -11.34
N VAL A 107 13.21 7.94 -11.02
CA VAL A 107 13.39 7.25 -9.73
C VAL A 107 13.23 8.21 -8.55
N LEU A 108 13.83 9.40 -8.61
CA LEU A 108 13.73 10.38 -7.52
C LEU A 108 12.31 10.96 -7.41
N GLN A 109 11.62 11.15 -8.53
CA GLN A 109 10.22 11.58 -8.53
C GLN A 109 9.32 10.53 -7.86
N VAL A 110 9.51 9.25 -8.18
CA VAL A 110 8.79 8.13 -7.54
C VAL A 110 9.09 8.06 -6.04
N LEU A 111 10.35 8.21 -5.64
CA LEU A 111 10.72 8.22 -4.22
C LEU A 111 10.07 9.39 -3.45
N ILE A 112 9.98 10.58 -4.05
CA ILE A 112 9.26 11.71 -3.47
C ILE A 112 7.77 11.34 -3.31
N ALA A 113 7.15 10.75 -4.33
CA ALA A 113 5.75 10.32 -4.26
C ALA A 113 5.52 9.30 -3.14
N ILE A 114 6.40 8.30 -3.00
CA ILE A 114 6.35 7.30 -1.93
C ILE A 114 6.44 7.97 -0.55
N VAL A 115 7.45 8.83 -0.35
CA VAL A 115 7.68 9.47 0.96
C VAL A 115 6.51 10.37 1.35
N VAL A 116 6.01 11.20 0.44
CA VAL A 116 4.88 12.09 0.72
C VAL A 116 3.62 11.27 1.02
N THR A 117 3.36 10.22 0.25
CA THR A 117 2.23 9.31 0.49
C THR A 117 2.33 8.66 1.88
N ASP A 118 3.50 8.12 2.22
CA ASP A 118 3.74 7.45 3.50
C ASP A 118 3.58 8.40 4.70
N VAL A 119 4.07 9.64 4.58
CA VAL A 119 3.87 10.69 5.59
C VAL A 119 2.38 11.00 5.77
N GLY A 120 1.63 11.14 4.68
CA GLY A 120 0.19 11.40 4.73
C GLY A 120 -0.61 10.28 5.40
N VAL A 121 -0.36 9.03 5.00
CA VAL A 121 -0.95 7.84 5.62
C VAL A 121 -0.60 7.76 7.10
N THR A 122 0.69 7.93 7.44
CA THR A 122 1.17 7.91 8.83
C THR A 122 0.53 9.02 9.66
N ALA A 123 0.36 10.22 9.11
CA ALA A 123 -0.30 11.32 9.81
C ALA A 123 -1.75 11.00 10.17
N VAL A 124 -2.51 10.41 9.23
CA VAL A 124 -3.89 9.97 9.49
C VAL A 124 -3.92 8.86 10.53
N HIS A 125 -3.02 7.88 10.45
CA HIS A 125 -2.92 6.81 11.44
C HIS A 125 -2.65 7.38 12.84
N VAL A 126 -1.66 8.27 12.99
CA VAL A 126 -1.35 8.93 14.28
C VAL A 126 -2.53 9.77 14.77
N ALA A 127 -3.21 10.51 13.89
CA ALA A 127 -4.40 11.29 14.23
C ALA A 127 -5.55 10.39 14.69
N SER A 128 -5.73 9.22 14.05
CA SER A 128 -6.72 8.21 14.41
C SER A 128 -6.53 7.63 15.81
N HIS A 129 -5.31 7.61 16.32
CA HIS A 129 -5.02 7.23 17.72
C HIS A 129 -5.26 8.36 18.73
N ARG A 130 -5.38 9.61 18.28
CA ARG A 130 -5.49 10.79 19.16
C ARG A 130 -6.87 11.44 19.15
N VAL A 131 -7.65 11.24 18.10
CA VAL A 131 -8.94 11.91 17.88
C VAL A 131 -10.07 10.88 17.94
N GLY A 132 -10.99 11.05 18.90
CA GLY A 132 -11.99 10.04 19.23
C GLY A 132 -12.92 9.63 18.09
N TRP A 133 -13.31 10.54 17.19
CA TRP A 133 -14.16 10.17 16.06
C TRP A 133 -13.39 9.43 14.95
N LEU A 134 -12.12 9.77 14.72
CA LEU A 134 -11.24 9.04 13.79
C LEU A 134 -10.94 7.62 14.31
N TRP A 135 -10.78 7.48 15.63
CA TRP A 135 -10.62 6.19 16.29
C TRP A 135 -11.77 5.23 15.98
N ARG A 136 -13.02 5.71 15.91
CA ARG A 136 -14.18 4.84 15.63
C ARG A 136 -14.05 4.07 14.32
N PHE A 137 -13.41 4.68 13.32
CA PHE A 137 -13.13 4.02 12.03
C PHE A 137 -11.86 3.17 12.09
N HIS A 138 -10.83 3.65 12.80
CA HIS A 138 -9.56 2.96 12.94
C HIS A 138 -9.62 1.72 13.85
N ALA A 139 -10.56 1.67 14.80
CA ALA A 139 -10.73 0.56 15.73
C ALA A 139 -11.05 -0.78 15.03
N VAL A 140 -11.60 -0.74 13.80
CA VAL A 140 -11.77 -1.95 12.96
C VAL A 140 -10.42 -2.63 12.70
N HIS A 141 -9.38 -1.84 12.44
CA HIS A 141 -8.01 -2.34 12.25
C HIS A 141 -7.43 -2.96 13.52
N HIS A 142 -7.76 -2.40 14.68
CA HIS A 142 -7.34 -2.94 15.98
C HIS A 142 -8.21 -4.10 16.48
N SER A 143 -9.21 -4.55 15.71
CA SER A 143 -10.13 -5.62 16.14
C SER A 143 -9.63 -7.04 15.86
N VAL A 144 -8.44 -7.18 15.27
CA VAL A 144 -7.85 -8.46 14.87
C VAL A 144 -7.43 -9.29 16.09
N LYS A 145 -7.60 -10.62 16.00
CA LYS A 145 -7.39 -11.55 17.12
C LYS A 145 -6.15 -12.43 16.98
N ARG A 146 -5.58 -12.46 15.79
CA ARG A 146 -4.29 -13.09 15.41
C ARG A 146 -3.67 -12.21 14.32
N PHE A 147 -2.38 -12.37 14.05
CA PHE A 147 -1.70 -11.61 13.00
C PHE A 147 -1.29 -12.51 11.83
N TYR A 148 -1.83 -12.20 10.65
CA TYR A 148 -1.46 -12.75 9.36
C TYR A 148 -1.66 -11.70 8.25
N GLY A 149 -1.14 -11.96 7.05
CA GLY A 149 -1.05 -10.98 5.96
C GLY A 149 -2.35 -10.22 5.64
N PHE A 150 -3.51 -10.89 5.64
CA PHE A 150 -4.80 -10.23 5.33
C PHE A 150 -5.25 -9.23 6.41
N ASN A 151 -4.73 -9.29 7.63
CA ASN A 151 -5.14 -8.37 8.69
C ASN A 151 -4.81 -6.91 8.39
N GLY A 152 -3.82 -6.64 7.52
CA GLY A 152 -3.55 -5.30 7.04
C GLY A 152 -4.75 -4.65 6.32
N LEU A 153 -5.63 -5.47 5.75
CA LEU A 153 -6.83 -5.05 5.01
C LEU A 153 -8.08 -4.99 5.90
N MET A 154 -7.97 -5.26 7.20
CA MET A 154 -9.07 -5.11 8.15
C MET A 154 -9.31 -3.64 8.48
N LYS A 155 -9.74 -2.86 7.49
CA LYS A 155 -9.97 -1.41 7.65
C LYS A 155 -11.44 -1.07 7.44
N HIS A 156 -11.88 0.00 8.10
CA HIS A 156 -13.12 0.68 7.72
C HIS A 156 -12.87 1.45 6.41
N PRO A 157 -13.75 1.38 5.39
CA PRO A 157 -13.51 2.03 4.09
C PRO A 157 -13.24 3.54 4.19
N LEU A 158 -13.98 4.25 5.07
CA LEU A 158 -13.73 5.67 5.32
C LEU A 158 -12.34 5.96 5.91
N HIS A 159 -11.80 5.07 6.75
CA HIS A 159 -10.45 5.25 7.25
C HIS A 159 -9.42 5.11 6.11
N GLY A 160 -9.58 4.10 5.26
CA GLY A 160 -8.75 3.94 4.06
C GLY A 160 -8.86 5.13 3.10
N ALA A 161 -10.06 5.69 2.92
CA ALA A 161 -10.26 6.89 2.09
C ALA A 161 -9.55 8.13 2.67
N LEU A 162 -9.55 8.30 4.01
CA LEU A 162 -8.83 9.39 4.66
C LEU A 162 -7.32 9.22 4.54
N GLU A 163 -6.79 8.01 4.75
CA GLU A 163 -5.37 7.69 4.55
C GLU A 163 -4.95 8.01 3.11
N LEU A 164 -5.73 7.55 2.12
CA LEU A 164 -5.46 7.78 0.71
C LEU A 164 -5.54 9.26 0.34
N ALA A 165 -6.57 9.97 0.82
CA ALA A 165 -6.70 11.41 0.59
C ALA A 165 -5.50 12.18 1.16
N ALA A 166 -5.07 11.86 2.39
CA ALA A 166 -3.92 12.52 3.00
C ALA A 166 -2.60 12.17 2.30
N GLY A 167 -2.46 10.95 1.77
CA GLY A 167 -1.28 10.54 1.01
C GLY A 167 -1.18 11.18 -0.39
N ILE A 168 -2.31 11.29 -1.09
CA ILE A 168 -2.33 11.70 -2.51
C ILE A 168 -2.62 13.19 -2.70
N LEU A 169 -3.45 13.82 -1.86
CA LEU A 169 -3.82 15.22 -2.05
C LEU A 169 -2.61 16.19 -2.07
N PRO A 170 -1.59 16.04 -1.20
CA PRO A 170 -0.39 16.86 -1.30
C PRO A 170 0.34 16.70 -2.63
N LEU A 171 0.40 15.47 -3.16
CA LEU A 171 1.00 15.20 -4.47
C LEU A 171 0.22 15.85 -5.61
N LEU A 172 -1.11 15.78 -5.57
CA LEU A 172 -1.95 16.49 -6.53
C LEU A 172 -1.77 18.01 -6.39
N ILE A 173 -1.69 18.58 -5.19
CA ILE A 173 -1.43 20.03 -5.03
C ILE A 173 -0.07 20.41 -5.61
N LEU A 174 0.95 19.54 -5.49
CA LEU A 174 2.26 19.73 -6.08
C LEU A 174 2.30 19.51 -7.60
N GLY A 175 1.21 19.09 -8.24
CA GLY A 175 1.18 18.89 -9.68
C GLY A 175 1.73 17.54 -10.15
N LEU A 176 1.57 16.47 -9.35
CA LEU A 176 1.99 15.10 -9.70
C LEU A 176 1.62 14.75 -11.15
N PRO A 177 2.60 14.43 -12.01
CA PRO A 177 2.33 14.08 -13.40
C PRO A 177 1.78 12.66 -13.51
N LYS A 178 0.94 12.43 -14.53
CA LYS A 178 0.33 11.13 -14.85
C LYS A 178 1.36 9.99 -14.85
N ALA A 179 2.52 10.19 -15.48
CA ALA A 179 3.56 9.17 -15.61
C ALA A 179 4.16 8.69 -14.27
N ILE A 180 3.98 9.44 -13.18
CA ILE A 180 4.37 9.03 -11.82
C ILE A 180 3.17 8.47 -11.03
N ALA A 181 1.95 8.83 -11.44
CA ALA A 181 0.70 8.43 -10.80
C ALA A 181 0.16 7.07 -11.26
N GLU A 182 0.64 6.57 -12.41
CA GLU A 182 0.30 5.27 -13.01
C GLU A 182 1.13 4.12 -12.42
#